data_AF-A0A5C9EYM9-F1
#
_entry.id   AF-A0A5C9EYM9-F1
#
_cell.length_a   1.000
_cell.length_b   1.000
_cell.length_c   1.000
_cell.angle_alpha   90.00
_cell.angle_beta   90.00
_cell.angle_gamma   90.00
#
_symmetry.space_group_name_H-M   'P 1'
#
loop_
_entity.id
_entity.type
_entity.pdbx_description
1 polymer ?
#
loop_
_entity_poly.entity_id
_entity_poly.type
_entity_poly.pdbx_seq_one_letter_code
_entity_poly.pdbx_strand_id
1 'polypeptide(L)'
;MEHKSLSLEYDRNLIIRTLEDINKRYIILFLYVIRNDLFNDLNDQPRVEAYKKVIGLDEIFKGNILTFWDTEFTEIAIDLGLFKNIRSVREFEQKDQDDFIRLGETTITIEGDTISIPADTLYAIITRKFTFLTKRNFNLALTQLKSVRCEYSGIIHPFIYQIGEEDYTLSDDLYYLLEQFGNIYQAIKVEHTIEGFYERVKEISDKVIKYLDIFDSTLTNKKVFSKISQAIEEDKEIIEFLKKEKISLSEKFEFEKIDSTATIFNKWYSQLLQLLRFFYKIENIEKNVERLRGYYSGKEKKYNYLEFIEKVSFNEDDIVTNIRNELLKSRNKLIEINELLNEINEKQIKLLNLDYERFFIENS
;
A
#
# COMPACT_ATOMS: atom_id res chain seq x y z
N MET A 1 36.64 -22.32 -6.20
CA MET A 1 36.62 -22.03 -4.75
C MET A 1 35.38 -22.68 -4.17
N GLU A 2 35.45 -23.25 -2.97
CA GLU A 2 34.24 -23.70 -2.26
C GLU A 2 33.45 -22.44 -1.84
N HIS A 3 32.26 -22.27 -2.42
CA HIS A 3 31.34 -21.19 -2.10
C HIS A 3 30.78 -21.37 -0.68
N LYS A 4 31.30 -20.61 0.29
CA LYS A 4 30.99 -20.74 1.73
C LYS A 4 30.19 -19.58 2.34
N SER A 5 30.33 -18.38 1.80
CA SER A 5 29.65 -17.15 2.26
C SER A 5 28.63 -16.70 1.23
N LEU A 6 27.59 -15.98 1.66
CA LEU A 6 26.59 -15.46 0.73
C LEU A 6 27.24 -14.44 -0.22
N SER A 7 27.00 -14.55 -1.52
CA SER A 7 27.55 -13.61 -2.50
C SER A 7 26.65 -13.44 -3.74
N LEU A 8 26.72 -12.29 -4.41
CA LEU A 8 25.93 -12.06 -5.62
C LEU A 8 26.34 -12.98 -6.79
N GLU A 9 27.62 -13.34 -6.90
CA GLU A 9 28.11 -14.20 -7.99
C GLU A 9 27.38 -15.56 -8.00
N TYR A 10 27.18 -16.16 -6.83
CA TYR A 10 26.60 -17.49 -6.69
C TYR A 10 25.13 -17.46 -6.21
N ASP A 11 24.72 -16.49 -5.40
CA ASP A 11 23.43 -16.49 -4.71
C ASP A 11 22.43 -15.42 -5.20
N ARG A 12 22.73 -14.68 -6.29
CA ARG A 12 21.81 -13.64 -6.80
C ARG A 12 20.38 -14.16 -7.00
N ASN A 13 20.22 -15.34 -7.60
CA ASN A 13 18.89 -15.93 -7.80
C ASN A 13 18.21 -16.31 -6.47
N LEU A 14 18.98 -16.75 -5.49
CA LEU A 14 18.46 -17.06 -4.15
C LEU A 14 17.93 -15.81 -3.46
N ILE A 15 18.71 -14.72 -3.50
CA ILE A 15 18.35 -13.42 -2.92
C ILE A 15 17.12 -12.87 -3.63
N ILE A 16 17.12 -12.84 -4.97
CA ILE A 16 15.98 -12.37 -5.77
C ILE A 16 14.72 -13.13 -5.36
N ARG A 17 14.71 -14.46 -5.44
CA ARG A 17 13.50 -15.25 -5.08
C ARG A 17 13.04 -15.01 -3.65
N THR A 18 13.96 -14.78 -2.73
CA THR A 18 13.63 -14.49 -1.34
C THR A 18 12.96 -13.13 -1.21
N LEU A 19 13.44 -12.11 -1.92
CA LEU A 19 12.83 -10.78 -1.98
C LEU A 19 11.55 -10.74 -2.83
N GLU A 20 11.32 -11.71 -3.70
CA GLU A 20 10.04 -11.85 -4.41
C GLU A 20 8.92 -12.44 -3.53
N ASP A 21 9.26 -13.11 -2.44
CA ASP A 21 8.28 -13.52 -1.43
C ASP A 21 7.97 -12.34 -0.52
N ILE A 22 6.80 -11.73 -0.71
CA ILE A 22 6.36 -10.55 0.05
C ILE A 22 6.45 -10.74 1.56
N ASN A 23 6.20 -11.96 2.08
CA ASN A 23 6.22 -12.19 3.53
C ASN A 23 7.65 -12.17 4.08
N LYS A 24 8.63 -12.59 3.28
CA LYS A 24 10.05 -12.59 3.62
C LYS A 24 10.70 -11.25 3.38
N ARG A 25 10.37 -10.64 2.24
CA ARG A 25 10.89 -9.34 1.79
C ARG A 25 10.78 -8.30 2.89
N TYR A 26 9.58 -8.01 3.39
CA TYR A 26 9.42 -6.94 4.36
C TYR A 26 10.09 -7.23 5.70
N ILE A 27 10.29 -8.49 6.09
CA ILE A 27 11.12 -8.81 7.26
C ILE A 27 12.56 -8.34 7.02
N ILE A 28 13.16 -8.75 5.90
CA ILE A 28 14.54 -8.38 5.53
C ILE A 28 14.68 -6.86 5.44
N LEU A 29 13.79 -6.20 4.69
CA LEU A 29 13.92 -4.78 4.40
C LEU A 29 13.74 -3.93 5.65
N PHE A 30 12.80 -4.27 6.54
CA PHE A 30 12.63 -3.47 7.77
C PHE A 30 13.73 -3.73 8.79
N LEU A 31 14.28 -4.95 8.87
CA LEU A 31 15.51 -5.18 9.64
C LEU A 31 16.67 -4.35 9.08
N TYR A 32 16.80 -4.28 7.76
CA TYR A 32 17.78 -3.42 7.09
C TYR A 32 17.57 -1.95 7.43
N VAL A 33 16.35 -1.41 7.28
CA VAL A 33 16.05 0.01 7.57
C VAL A 33 16.30 0.37 9.03
N ILE A 34 16.00 -0.54 9.95
CA ILE A 34 16.32 -0.33 11.37
C ILE A 34 17.84 -0.29 11.58
N ARG A 35 18.58 -1.21 10.97
CA ARG A 35 20.05 -1.25 11.09
C ARG A 35 20.72 -0.04 10.43
N ASN A 36 20.39 0.22 9.18
CA ASN A 36 20.99 1.25 8.34
C ASN A 36 20.43 2.64 8.62
N ASP A 37 19.16 2.87 8.29
CA ASP A 37 18.60 4.23 8.29
C ASP A 37 18.38 4.77 9.71
N LEU A 38 17.94 3.92 10.64
CA LEU A 38 17.72 4.34 12.02
C LEU A 38 19.05 4.40 12.82
N PHE A 39 19.93 3.41 12.71
CA PHE A 39 21.14 3.33 13.56
C PHE A 39 22.48 3.50 12.85
N ASN A 40 22.48 3.75 11.53
CA ASN A 40 23.69 3.93 10.72
C ASN A 40 24.71 2.78 10.88
N ASP A 41 24.22 1.55 10.97
CA ASP A 41 25.02 0.35 11.24
C ASP A 41 25.92 0.49 12.48
N LEU A 42 25.41 1.21 13.50
CA LEU A 42 26.12 1.56 14.73
C LEU A 42 27.38 2.42 14.54
N ASN A 43 27.61 2.98 13.35
CA ASN A 43 28.74 3.89 13.10
C ASN A 43 28.55 5.26 13.75
N ASP A 44 27.31 5.65 14.08
CA ASP A 44 26.97 6.88 14.79
C ASP A 44 26.74 6.61 16.28
N GLN A 45 27.82 6.61 17.06
CA GLN A 45 27.78 6.37 18.50
C GLN A 45 26.94 7.41 19.26
N PRO A 46 27.04 8.72 19.00
CA PRO A 46 26.14 9.72 19.60
C PRO A 46 24.65 9.39 19.41
N ARG A 47 24.24 8.98 18.21
CA ARG A 47 22.87 8.57 17.90
C ARG A 47 22.45 7.33 18.70
N VAL A 48 23.31 6.32 18.81
CA VAL A 48 23.06 5.11 19.61
C VAL A 48 22.92 5.45 21.11
N GLU A 49 23.79 6.31 21.64
CA GLU A 49 23.71 6.76 23.03
C GLU A 49 22.43 7.57 23.31
N ALA A 50 22.04 8.44 22.38
CA ALA A 50 20.80 9.21 22.48
C ALA A 50 19.55 8.31 22.51
N TYR A 51 19.53 7.27 21.67
CA TYR A 51 18.48 6.26 21.71
C TYR A 51 18.44 5.55 23.07
N LYS A 52 19.58 5.02 23.53
CA LYS A 52 19.70 4.32 24.82
C LYS A 52 19.26 5.18 26.01
N LYS A 53 19.60 6.47 25.99
CA LYS A 53 19.18 7.43 27.03
C LYS A 53 17.66 7.57 27.09
N VAL A 54 16.99 7.70 25.96
CA VAL A 54 15.52 7.86 25.91
C VAL A 54 14.81 6.59 26.35
N ILE A 55 15.22 5.41 25.86
CA ILE A 55 14.53 4.16 26.21
C ILE A 55 14.77 3.73 27.67
N GLY A 56 15.80 4.28 28.33
CA GLY A 56 16.08 4.05 29.74
C GLY A 56 15.32 4.96 30.71
N LEU A 57 14.48 5.87 30.21
CA LEU A 57 13.63 6.72 31.04
C LEU A 57 12.36 5.95 31.45
N ASP A 58 11.92 6.14 32.70
CA ASP A 58 10.66 5.58 33.21
C ASP A 58 9.44 6.12 32.45
N GLU A 59 9.46 7.43 32.16
CA GLU A 59 8.45 8.13 31.37
C GLU A 59 9.14 8.95 30.28
N ILE A 60 8.64 8.83 29.05
CA ILE A 60 9.19 9.51 27.89
C ILE A 60 8.22 10.60 27.46
N PHE A 61 8.69 11.84 27.43
CA PHE A 61 7.94 13.00 26.94
C PHE A 61 8.51 13.49 25.62
N LYS A 62 7.71 14.22 24.85
CA LYS A 62 8.17 14.86 23.60
C LYS A 62 9.43 15.70 23.83
N GLY A 63 9.51 16.43 24.95
CA GLY A 63 10.67 17.21 25.34
C GLY A 63 11.95 16.38 25.46
N ASN A 64 11.86 15.13 25.95
CA ASN A 64 13.03 14.23 25.99
C ASN A 64 13.48 13.84 24.59
N ILE A 65 12.54 13.49 23.70
CA ILE A 65 12.84 13.16 22.31
C ILE A 65 13.55 14.33 21.63
N LEU A 66 12.98 15.54 21.70
CA LEU A 66 13.57 16.74 21.09
C LEU A 66 14.92 17.15 21.68
N THR A 67 15.21 16.74 22.92
CA THR A 67 16.49 17.03 23.58
C THR A 67 17.59 16.08 23.12
N PHE A 68 17.26 14.80 22.91
CA PHE A 68 18.26 13.76 22.65
C PHE A 68 18.34 13.34 21.19
N TRP A 69 17.22 13.26 20.48
CA TRP A 69 17.15 12.76 19.12
C TRP A 69 17.16 13.91 18.12
N ASP A 70 17.92 13.73 17.04
CA ASP A 70 17.87 14.64 15.92
C ASP A 70 16.54 14.50 15.14
N THR A 71 16.26 15.46 14.27
CA THR A 71 15.03 15.49 13.47
C THR A 71 14.90 14.26 12.59
N GLU A 72 15.98 13.83 11.93
CA GLU A 72 15.97 12.70 10.99
C GLU A 72 15.64 11.39 11.72
N PHE A 73 16.34 11.11 12.84
CA PHE A 73 16.11 9.95 13.68
C PHE A 73 14.67 9.92 14.20
N THR A 74 14.16 11.08 14.62
CA THR A 74 12.78 11.22 15.09
C THR A 74 11.77 10.92 13.98
N GLU A 75 11.99 11.44 12.77
CA GLU A 75 11.14 11.18 11.61
C GLU A 75 11.12 9.69 11.25
N ILE A 76 12.29 9.03 11.22
CA ILE A 76 12.40 7.60 10.92
C ILE A 76 11.70 6.78 12.02
N ALA A 77 11.91 7.10 13.30
CA ALA A 77 11.28 6.41 14.41
C ALA A 77 9.73 6.52 14.36
N ILE A 78 9.21 7.71 14.00
CA ILE A 78 7.77 7.92 13.81
C ILE A 78 7.25 7.13 12.60
N ASP A 79 7.98 7.15 11.48
CA ASP A 79 7.55 6.49 10.24
C ASP A 79 7.54 4.95 10.38
N LEU A 80 8.51 4.40 11.12
CA LEU A 80 8.52 2.99 11.54
C LEU A 80 7.44 2.68 12.58
N GLY A 81 6.93 3.69 13.27
CA GLY A 81 5.89 3.53 14.28
C GLY A 81 6.38 2.97 15.60
N LEU A 82 7.61 3.34 15.99
CA LEU A 82 8.16 3.06 17.32
C LEU A 82 7.35 3.77 18.41
N PHE A 83 6.81 4.96 18.09
CA PHE A 83 5.84 5.65 18.92
C PHE A 83 4.43 5.11 18.66
N LYS A 84 3.83 4.49 19.67
CA LYS A 84 2.50 3.85 19.59
C LYS A 84 1.36 4.86 19.56
N ASN A 85 1.56 6.04 20.14
CA ASN A 85 0.55 7.10 20.23
C ASN A 85 0.81 8.28 19.27
N ILE A 86 1.74 8.12 18.32
CA ILE A 86 2.06 9.14 17.31
C ILE A 86 1.95 8.51 15.92
N ARG A 87 1.08 9.06 15.08
CA ARG A 87 0.81 8.56 13.72
C ARG A 87 1.67 9.22 12.66
N SER A 88 2.09 10.46 12.89
CA SER A 88 2.84 11.26 11.92
C SER A 88 3.73 12.32 12.55
N VAL A 89 4.70 12.82 11.79
CA VAL A 89 5.58 13.95 12.19
C VAL A 89 4.75 15.19 12.48
N ARG A 90 3.75 15.50 11.65
CA ARG A 90 2.83 16.63 11.87
C ARG A 90 2.09 16.54 13.21
N GLU A 91 1.62 15.35 13.57
CA GLU A 91 0.99 15.12 14.88
C GLU A 91 1.99 15.33 16.01
N PHE A 92 3.20 14.79 15.86
CA PHE A 92 4.29 14.98 16.83
C PHE A 92 4.61 16.47 17.03
N GLU A 93 4.69 17.25 15.96
CA GLU A 93 4.97 18.68 16.00
C GLU A 93 3.89 19.48 16.75
N GLN A 94 2.62 19.10 16.61
CA GLN A 94 1.48 19.78 17.23
C GLN A 94 1.34 19.54 18.73
N LYS A 95 2.02 18.52 19.26
CA LYS A 95 2.00 18.16 20.68
C LYS A 95 2.82 19.10 21.56
N ASP A 96 2.47 19.21 22.83
CA ASP A 96 3.24 19.99 23.81
C ASP A 96 4.48 19.21 24.27
N GLN A 97 5.47 19.89 24.84
CA GLN A 97 6.72 19.22 25.23
C GLN A 97 6.53 18.20 26.37
N ASP A 98 5.51 18.39 27.21
CA ASP A 98 5.10 17.51 28.31
C ASP A 98 4.10 16.42 27.86
N ASP A 99 3.80 16.32 26.55
CA ASP A 99 3.04 15.19 26.03
C ASP A 99 3.82 13.88 26.18
N PHE A 100 3.17 12.88 26.79
CA PHE A 100 3.70 11.55 26.95
C PHE A 100 3.83 10.81 25.59
N ILE A 101 4.95 10.14 25.38
CA ILE A 101 5.27 9.32 24.21
C ILE A 101 5.30 7.85 24.63
N ARG A 102 4.43 7.03 24.03
CA ARG A 102 4.33 5.60 24.32
C ARG A 102 5.23 4.80 23.38
N LEU A 103 6.21 4.11 23.94
CA LEU A 103 6.90 3.00 23.27
C LEU A 103 6.09 1.70 23.44
N GLY A 104 6.45 0.66 22.67
CA GLY A 104 5.95 -0.69 22.93
C GLY A 104 6.51 -1.27 24.22
N GLU A 105 5.85 -2.29 24.77
CA GLU A 105 6.33 -3.02 25.98
C GLU A 105 7.76 -3.54 25.79
N THR A 106 8.08 -4.00 24.59
CA THR A 106 9.42 -4.32 24.12
C THR A 106 9.78 -3.42 22.93
N THR A 107 11.06 -3.04 22.84
CA THR A 107 11.57 -2.18 21.76
C THR A 107 12.89 -2.73 21.21
N ILE A 108 13.50 -2.02 20.27
CA ILE A 108 14.78 -2.41 19.67
C ILE A 108 15.87 -2.39 20.75
N THR A 109 16.67 -3.46 20.81
CA THR A 109 17.78 -3.60 21.76
C THR A 109 19.11 -3.49 21.02
N ILE A 110 20.10 -2.87 21.67
CA ILE A 110 21.45 -2.71 21.12
C ILE A 110 22.47 -3.20 22.15
N GLU A 111 23.02 -4.39 21.90
CA GLU A 111 24.01 -5.05 22.75
C GLU A 111 25.32 -5.22 21.97
N GLY A 112 26.39 -4.56 22.42
CA GLY A 112 27.65 -4.54 21.68
C GLY A 112 27.47 -3.96 20.27
N ASP A 113 27.82 -4.78 19.27
CA ASP A 113 27.71 -4.52 17.83
C ASP A 113 26.40 -5.04 17.22
N THR A 114 25.47 -5.53 18.04
CA THR A 114 24.27 -6.22 17.57
C THR A 114 23.01 -5.41 17.85
N ILE A 115 22.23 -5.15 16.80
CA ILE A 115 20.88 -4.58 16.87
C ILE A 115 19.88 -5.73 16.80
N SER A 116 19.05 -5.90 17.82
CA SER A 116 18.04 -6.96 17.89
C SER A 116 16.63 -6.38 18.02
N ILE A 117 15.69 -6.96 17.27
CA ILE A 117 14.33 -6.47 17.19
C ILE A 117 13.38 -7.60 17.63
N PRO A 118 12.56 -7.38 18.68
CA PRO A 118 11.53 -8.34 19.08
C PRO A 118 10.54 -8.64 17.95
N ALA A 119 10.13 -9.90 17.81
CA ALA A 119 9.21 -10.36 16.76
C ALA A 119 7.91 -9.54 16.69
N ASP A 120 7.34 -9.23 17.84
CA ASP A 120 6.09 -8.46 17.95
C ASP A 120 6.28 -7.00 17.51
N THR A 121 7.41 -6.41 17.88
CA THR A 121 7.78 -5.06 17.45
C THR A 121 7.99 -5.02 15.94
N LEU A 122 8.75 -5.96 15.37
CA LEU A 122 8.97 -6.05 13.93
C LEU A 122 7.66 -6.28 13.16
N TYR A 123 6.80 -7.18 13.63
CA TYR A 123 5.49 -7.43 13.04
C TYR A 123 4.61 -6.17 13.05
N ALA A 124 4.57 -5.44 14.18
CA ALA A 124 3.80 -4.22 14.31
C ALA A 124 4.31 -3.10 13.38
N ILE A 125 5.63 -2.96 13.24
CA ILE A 125 6.26 -2.01 12.31
C ILE A 125 5.84 -2.31 10.87
N ILE A 126 5.96 -3.59 10.44
CA ILE A 126 5.64 -3.98 9.06
C ILE A 126 4.15 -3.80 8.77
N THR A 127 3.28 -4.31 9.65
CA THR A 127 1.82 -4.31 9.44
C THR A 127 1.18 -2.92 9.52
N ARG A 128 1.84 -1.95 10.14
CA ARG A 128 1.44 -0.54 10.07
C ARG A 128 1.49 0.00 8.64
N LYS A 129 2.43 -0.48 7.81
CA LYS A 129 2.57 -0.07 6.41
C LYS A 129 1.95 -1.06 5.43
N PHE A 130 1.96 -2.35 5.77
CA PHE A 130 1.57 -3.45 4.88
C PHE A 130 0.60 -4.40 5.59
N THR A 131 -0.68 -4.08 5.53
CA THR A 131 -1.76 -4.72 6.29
C THR A 131 -2.07 -6.17 5.88
N PHE A 132 -1.61 -6.61 4.71
CA PHE A 132 -1.85 -7.98 4.20
C PHE A 132 -1.05 -9.06 4.94
N LEU A 133 0.02 -8.70 5.67
CA LEU A 133 0.90 -9.66 6.32
C LEU A 133 0.25 -10.20 7.60
N THR A 134 -0.16 -11.48 7.57
CA THR A 134 -0.73 -12.15 8.74
C THR A 134 0.36 -12.63 9.69
N LYS A 135 0.07 -12.71 11.00
CA LYS A 135 1.00 -13.24 12.01
C LYS A 135 1.51 -14.65 11.69
N ARG A 136 0.64 -15.50 11.14
CA ARG A 136 1.01 -16.86 10.69
C ARG A 136 2.06 -16.80 9.58
N ASN A 137 1.83 -15.98 8.55
CA ASN A 137 2.77 -15.86 7.42
C ASN A 137 4.09 -15.23 7.86
N PHE A 138 4.03 -14.24 8.76
CA PHE A 138 5.22 -13.63 9.37
C PHE A 138 6.08 -14.66 10.11
N ASN A 139 5.48 -15.45 11.01
CA ASN A 139 6.22 -16.48 11.77
C ASN A 139 6.80 -17.58 10.86
N LEU A 140 6.06 -17.97 9.81
CA LEU A 140 6.57 -18.91 8.81
C LEU A 140 7.75 -18.32 8.04
N ALA A 141 7.66 -17.06 7.64
CA ALA A 141 8.73 -16.36 6.93
C ALA A 141 9.98 -16.21 7.79
N LEU A 142 9.85 -15.84 9.07
CA LEU A 142 10.97 -15.82 10.03
C LEU A 142 11.68 -17.19 10.11
N THR A 143 10.89 -18.27 10.18
CA THR A 143 11.46 -19.63 10.22
C THR A 143 12.25 -19.95 8.95
N GLN A 144 11.71 -19.59 7.78
CA GLN A 144 12.35 -19.86 6.49
C GLN A 144 13.61 -19.01 6.27
N LEU A 145 13.63 -17.77 6.75
CA LEU A 145 14.75 -16.85 6.60
C LEU A 145 15.98 -17.24 7.44
N LYS A 146 15.79 -17.99 8.53
CA LYS A 146 16.90 -18.53 9.33
C LYS A 146 17.68 -19.64 8.63
N SER A 147 17.11 -20.27 7.60
CA SER A 147 17.72 -21.43 6.96
C SER A 147 17.52 -21.44 5.44
N VAL A 148 18.03 -20.41 4.76
CA VAL A 148 17.90 -20.28 3.30
C VAL A 148 18.99 -21.13 2.63
N ARG A 149 18.59 -22.19 1.92
CA ARG A 149 19.55 -23.13 1.31
C ARG A 149 20.06 -22.61 -0.04
N CYS A 150 21.39 -22.50 -0.18
CA CYS A 150 22.07 -22.24 -1.43
C CYS A 150 21.87 -23.41 -2.41
N GLU A 151 21.51 -23.08 -3.66
CA GLU A 151 21.28 -24.10 -4.69
C GLU A 151 22.57 -24.64 -5.29
N TYR A 152 23.63 -23.83 -5.30
CA TYR A 152 24.91 -24.17 -5.91
C TYR A 152 25.79 -25.04 -4.99
N SER A 153 25.94 -24.65 -3.72
CA SER A 153 26.80 -25.36 -2.76
C SER A 153 26.03 -26.23 -1.76
N GLY A 154 24.70 -26.07 -1.67
CA GLY A 154 23.88 -26.75 -0.67
C GLY A 154 24.03 -26.20 0.76
N ILE A 155 24.91 -25.22 0.97
CA ILE A 155 25.14 -24.54 2.25
C ILE A 155 23.90 -23.76 2.67
N ILE A 156 23.69 -23.62 3.97
CA ILE A 156 22.62 -22.82 4.54
C ILE A 156 23.16 -21.41 4.80
N HIS A 157 22.55 -20.42 4.14
CA HIS A 157 22.78 -19.00 4.36
C HIS A 157 21.65 -18.45 5.23
N PRO A 158 21.86 -18.20 6.53
CA PRO A 158 20.88 -17.49 7.34
C PRO A 158 20.79 -16.04 6.87
N PHE A 159 19.61 -15.60 6.47
CA PHE A 159 19.37 -14.19 6.10
C PHE A 159 19.06 -13.35 7.34
N ILE A 160 18.56 -14.00 8.39
CA ILE A 160 18.35 -13.41 9.70
C ILE A 160 18.86 -14.38 10.77
N TYR A 161 19.26 -13.84 11.91
CA TYR A 161 19.56 -14.60 13.13
C TYR A 161 18.50 -14.36 14.19
N GLN A 162 18.26 -15.37 15.01
CA GLN A 162 17.43 -15.26 16.21
C GLN A 162 18.35 -15.17 17.42
N ILE A 163 18.16 -14.15 18.23
CA ILE A 163 18.92 -13.87 19.45
C ILE A 163 17.96 -14.06 20.63
N GLY A 164 18.35 -14.88 21.60
CA GLY A 164 17.45 -15.27 22.69
C GLY A 164 16.20 -16.00 22.17
N GLU A 165 15.05 -15.73 22.81
CA GLU A 165 13.80 -16.43 22.51
C GLU A 165 13.02 -15.83 21.34
N GLU A 166 12.95 -14.50 21.20
CA GLU A 166 12.06 -13.85 20.22
C GLU A 166 12.65 -12.64 19.49
N ASP A 167 13.94 -12.37 19.64
CA ASP A 167 14.58 -11.22 18.99
C ASP A 167 15.29 -11.64 17.69
N TYR A 168 15.27 -10.75 16.70
CA TYR A 168 15.82 -11.02 15.37
C TYR A 168 16.77 -9.92 14.91
N THR A 169 17.81 -10.31 14.18
CA THR A 169 18.74 -9.39 13.53
C THR A 169 19.02 -9.81 12.09
N LEU A 170 19.38 -8.85 11.23
CA LEU A 170 19.76 -9.10 9.84
C LEU A 170 21.18 -9.66 9.78
N SER A 171 21.44 -10.68 8.97
CA SER A 171 22.80 -11.19 8.76
C SER A 171 23.70 -10.13 8.11
N ASP A 172 24.95 -10.01 8.56
CA ASP A 172 25.95 -9.10 7.97
C ASP A 172 26.15 -9.32 6.47
N ASP A 173 26.28 -10.57 6.03
CA ASP A 173 26.46 -10.88 4.61
C ASP A 173 25.32 -10.27 3.77
N LEU A 174 24.06 -10.49 4.18
CA LEU A 174 22.92 -9.93 3.46
C LEU A 174 22.86 -8.40 3.58
N TYR A 175 23.20 -7.84 4.73
CA TYR A 175 23.26 -6.39 4.95
C TYR A 175 24.19 -5.71 3.92
N TYR A 176 25.46 -6.13 3.85
CA TYR A 176 26.44 -5.54 2.94
C TYR A 176 26.15 -5.83 1.46
N LEU A 177 25.43 -6.91 1.16
CA LEU A 177 24.92 -7.14 -0.19
C LEU A 177 23.79 -6.18 -0.57
N LEU A 178 22.87 -5.93 0.35
CA LEU A 178 21.75 -5.02 0.11
C LEU A 178 22.19 -3.56 0.01
N GLU A 179 23.18 -3.15 0.80
CA GLU A 179 23.76 -1.80 0.80
C GLU A 179 24.25 -1.37 -0.61
N GLN A 180 24.75 -2.33 -1.40
CA GLN A 180 25.21 -2.07 -2.77
C GLN A 180 24.12 -1.59 -3.72
N PHE A 181 22.84 -1.87 -3.42
CA PHE A 181 21.70 -1.46 -4.24
C PHE A 181 21.14 -0.09 -3.84
N GLY A 182 21.66 0.52 -2.77
CA GLY A 182 21.31 1.89 -2.36
C GLY A 182 20.25 1.97 -1.27
N ASN A 183 19.30 2.89 -1.43
CA ASN A 183 18.33 3.29 -0.42
C ASN A 183 17.07 2.41 -0.43
N ILE A 184 17.11 1.33 0.35
CA ILE A 184 15.96 0.45 0.59
C ILE A 184 14.76 1.19 1.21
N TYR A 185 15.02 2.13 2.12
CA TYR A 185 13.94 2.84 2.80
C TYR A 185 13.10 3.67 1.82
N GLN A 186 13.73 4.26 0.80
CA GLN A 186 13.05 4.96 -0.29
C GLN A 186 12.18 4.02 -1.11
N ALA A 187 12.65 2.81 -1.43
CA ALA A 187 11.86 1.79 -2.14
C ALA A 187 10.59 1.41 -1.34
N ILE A 188 10.72 1.19 -0.03
CA ILE A 188 9.58 0.92 0.87
C ILE A 188 8.59 2.09 0.86
N LYS A 189 9.08 3.34 0.95
CA LYS A 189 8.23 4.54 0.92
C LYS A 189 7.43 4.65 -0.38
N VAL A 190 8.06 4.36 -1.53
CA VAL A 190 7.39 4.34 -2.84
C VAL A 190 6.29 3.29 -2.87
N GLU A 191 6.60 2.05 -2.46
CA GLU A 191 5.60 0.97 -2.39
C GLU A 191 4.43 1.32 -1.48
N HIS A 192 4.72 1.75 -0.25
CA HIS A 192 3.70 2.10 0.73
C HIS A 192 2.79 3.22 0.21
N THR A 193 3.34 4.21 -0.51
CA THR A 193 2.56 5.27 -1.14
C THR A 193 1.63 4.74 -2.24
N ILE A 194 2.12 3.81 -3.08
CA ILE A 194 1.32 3.19 -4.13
C ILE A 194 0.19 2.33 -3.53
N GLU A 195 0.49 1.49 -2.53
CA GLU A 195 -0.49 0.61 -1.88
C GLU A 195 -1.53 1.42 -1.09
N GLY A 196 -1.12 2.44 -0.32
CA GLY A 196 -2.07 3.31 0.38
C GLY A 196 -2.99 4.09 -0.57
N PHE A 197 -2.49 4.46 -1.76
CA PHE A 197 -3.34 5.06 -2.80
C PHE A 197 -4.29 4.04 -3.42
N TYR A 198 -3.83 2.81 -3.67
CA TYR A 198 -4.66 1.71 -4.17
C TYR A 198 -5.84 1.40 -3.24
N GLU A 199 -5.59 1.30 -1.92
CA GLU A 199 -6.65 1.11 -0.92
C GLU A 199 -7.72 2.21 -1.00
N ARG A 200 -7.30 3.47 -1.19
CA ARG A 200 -8.22 4.60 -1.34
C ARG A 200 -9.06 4.53 -2.61
N VAL A 201 -8.47 4.10 -3.73
CA VAL A 201 -9.17 3.88 -5.00
C VAL A 201 -10.25 2.81 -4.81
N LYS A 202 -9.90 1.71 -4.13
CA LYS A 202 -10.83 0.61 -3.85
C LYS A 202 -12.01 1.05 -2.98
N GLU A 203 -11.76 1.79 -1.90
CA GLU A 203 -12.84 2.33 -1.04
C GLU A 203 -13.88 3.15 -1.83
N ILE A 204 -13.40 4.00 -2.75
CA ILE A 204 -14.29 4.85 -3.56
C ILE A 204 -14.99 4.00 -4.64
N SER A 205 -14.29 3.03 -5.25
CA SER A 205 -14.86 2.07 -6.18
C SER A 205 -16.02 1.30 -5.56
N ASP A 206 -15.82 0.73 -4.37
CA ASP A 206 -16.83 -0.02 -3.63
C ASP A 206 -18.07 0.84 -3.32
N LYS A 207 -17.87 2.14 -3.01
CA LYS A 207 -18.97 3.09 -2.82
C LYS A 207 -19.78 3.30 -4.10
N VAL A 208 -19.13 3.43 -5.26
CA VAL A 208 -19.82 3.58 -6.56
C VAL A 208 -20.56 2.30 -6.95
N ILE A 209 -19.93 1.14 -6.79
CA ILE A 209 -20.54 -0.17 -7.03
C ILE A 209 -21.83 -0.30 -6.22
N LYS A 210 -21.77 0.00 -4.92
CA LYS A 210 -22.95 -0.03 -4.04
C LYS A 210 -24.09 0.87 -4.52
N TYR A 211 -23.79 2.03 -5.10
CA TYR A 211 -24.79 2.92 -5.67
C TYR A 211 -25.37 2.40 -6.99
N LEU A 212 -24.52 1.86 -7.87
CA LEU A 212 -24.96 1.23 -9.12
C LEU A 212 -25.83 0.00 -8.88
N ASP A 213 -25.54 -0.79 -7.86
CA ASP A 213 -26.33 -1.97 -7.49
C ASP A 213 -27.78 -1.62 -7.08
N ILE A 214 -28.04 -0.39 -6.62
CA ILE A 214 -29.41 0.09 -6.36
C ILE A 214 -30.20 0.22 -7.68
N PHE A 215 -29.52 0.62 -8.76
CA PHE A 215 -30.13 0.68 -10.09
C PHE A 215 -30.25 -0.73 -10.66
N ASP A 216 -29.15 -1.44 -10.86
CA ASP A 216 -29.15 -2.83 -11.33
C ASP A 216 -27.77 -3.45 -11.12
N SER A 217 -27.71 -4.54 -10.34
CA SER A 217 -26.45 -5.26 -10.06
C SER A 217 -25.75 -5.82 -11.31
N THR A 218 -26.46 -5.92 -12.44
CA THR A 218 -25.87 -6.34 -13.71
C THR A 218 -24.85 -5.32 -14.21
N LEU A 219 -25.01 -4.04 -13.88
CA LEU A 219 -24.15 -2.94 -14.33
C LEU A 219 -22.75 -2.99 -13.71
N THR A 220 -22.59 -3.65 -12.56
CA THR A 220 -21.31 -3.80 -11.85
C THR A 220 -20.58 -5.09 -12.23
N ASN A 221 -21.21 -5.97 -13.01
CA ASN A 221 -20.57 -7.17 -13.52
C ASN A 221 -19.41 -6.82 -14.47
N LYS A 222 -18.23 -7.40 -14.24
CA LYS A 222 -17.01 -7.13 -15.01
C LYS A 222 -17.19 -7.21 -16.54
N LYS A 223 -17.97 -8.18 -17.05
CA LYS A 223 -18.20 -8.33 -18.50
C LYS A 223 -19.11 -7.23 -19.05
N VAL A 224 -20.17 -6.90 -18.32
CA VAL A 224 -21.11 -5.83 -18.69
C VAL A 224 -20.43 -4.49 -18.60
N PHE A 225 -19.67 -4.26 -17.54
CA PHE A 225 -18.92 -3.04 -17.35
C PHE A 225 -17.85 -2.83 -18.43
N SER A 226 -17.18 -3.88 -18.90
CA SER A 226 -16.30 -3.78 -20.07
C SER A 226 -17.02 -3.24 -21.32
N LYS A 227 -18.31 -3.57 -21.50
CA LYS A 227 -19.14 -3.04 -22.59
C LYS A 227 -19.57 -1.59 -22.33
N ILE A 228 -19.84 -1.24 -21.07
CA ILE A 228 -20.09 0.14 -20.65
C ILE A 228 -18.86 1.02 -20.94
N SER A 229 -17.66 0.57 -20.55
CA SER A 229 -16.40 1.26 -20.83
C SER A 229 -16.21 1.46 -22.34
N GLN A 230 -16.47 0.42 -23.15
CA GLN A 230 -16.45 0.52 -24.61
C GLN A 230 -17.43 1.57 -25.14
N ALA A 231 -18.68 1.59 -24.63
CA ALA A 231 -19.67 2.58 -25.04
C ALA A 231 -19.22 4.02 -24.72
N ILE A 232 -18.61 4.23 -23.54
CA ILE A 232 -18.08 5.54 -23.13
C ILE A 232 -16.90 5.96 -24.02
N GLU A 233 -15.99 5.04 -24.36
CA GLU A 233 -14.83 5.31 -25.23
C GLU A 233 -15.25 5.63 -26.68
N GLU A 234 -16.30 4.99 -27.17
CA GLU A 234 -16.83 5.17 -28.53
C GLU A 234 -17.91 6.28 -28.63
N ASP A 235 -18.13 7.04 -27.55
CA ASP A 235 -19.17 8.09 -27.41
C ASP A 235 -20.58 7.62 -27.81
N LYS A 236 -20.92 6.38 -27.45
CA LYS A 236 -22.22 5.76 -27.69
C LYS A 236 -23.13 5.95 -26.48
N GLU A 237 -24.44 6.01 -26.73
CA GLU A 237 -25.42 5.94 -25.65
C GLU A 237 -25.36 4.54 -24.99
N ILE A 238 -25.14 4.54 -23.68
CA ILE A 238 -24.73 3.35 -22.94
C ILE A 238 -25.83 2.29 -22.93
N ILE A 239 -27.08 2.65 -22.63
CA ILE A 239 -28.17 1.68 -22.44
C ILE A 239 -28.58 1.04 -23.76
N GLU A 240 -28.71 1.81 -24.83
CA GLU A 240 -28.94 1.34 -26.19
C GLU A 240 -27.80 0.45 -26.67
N PHE A 241 -26.55 0.81 -26.38
CA PHE A 241 -25.41 -0.05 -26.71
C PHE A 241 -25.50 -1.40 -25.99
N LEU A 242 -25.81 -1.41 -24.69
CA LEU A 242 -26.00 -2.64 -23.93
C LEU A 242 -27.15 -3.50 -24.47
N LYS A 243 -28.26 -2.87 -24.88
CA LYS A 243 -29.38 -3.58 -25.54
C LYS A 243 -28.98 -4.19 -26.88
N LYS A 244 -28.23 -3.47 -27.71
CA LYS A 244 -27.69 -3.98 -28.99
C LYS A 244 -26.75 -5.18 -28.77
N GLU A 245 -25.96 -5.13 -27.70
CA GLU A 245 -25.09 -6.23 -27.26
C GLU A 245 -25.84 -7.36 -26.54
N LYS A 246 -27.19 -7.29 -26.48
CA LYS A 246 -28.08 -8.31 -25.87
C LYS A 246 -27.79 -8.56 -24.40
N ILE A 247 -27.38 -7.53 -23.65
CA ILE A 247 -27.25 -7.60 -22.20
C ILE A 247 -28.64 -7.56 -21.57
N SER A 248 -28.93 -8.54 -20.71
CA SER A 248 -30.19 -8.61 -19.96
C SER A 248 -30.17 -7.60 -18.82
N LEU A 249 -30.87 -6.49 -18.98
CA LEU A 249 -31.13 -5.50 -17.93
C LEU A 249 -32.55 -5.69 -17.38
N SER A 250 -32.84 -5.12 -16.20
CA SER A 250 -34.21 -5.07 -15.67
C SER A 250 -35.18 -4.33 -16.61
N GLU A 251 -36.47 -4.67 -16.52
CA GLU A 251 -37.53 -4.12 -17.39
C GLU A 251 -37.61 -2.60 -17.33
N LYS A 252 -37.26 -1.97 -16.20
CA LYS A 252 -37.22 -0.51 -16.05
C LYS A 252 -36.26 0.20 -17.01
N PHE A 253 -35.40 -0.52 -17.74
CA PHE A 253 -34.56 0.03 -18.79
C PHE A 253 -35.26 0.05 -20.17
N GLU A 254 -36.51 -0.40 -20.29
CA GLU A 254 -37.33 -0.36 -21.50
C GLU A 254 -37.95 1.03 -21.75
N PHE A 255 -37.12 1.98 -22.20
CA PHE A 255 -37.53 3.38 -22.37
C PHE A 255 -38.57 3.66 -23.46
N GLU A 256 -38.86 2.72 -24.37
CA GLU A 256 -39.77 2.93 -25.51
C GLU A 256 -41.21 3.27 -25.08
N LYS A 257 -41.60 2.87 -23.86
CA LYS A 257 -42.94 3.08 -23.31
C LYS A 257 -43.05 4.32 -22.42
N ILE A 258 -41.94 5.04 -22.21
CA ILE A 258 -41.85 6.07 -21.18
C ILE A 258 -41.73 7.46 -21.81
N ASP A 259 -42.39 8.45 -21.23
CA ASP A 259 -42.13 9.87 -21.55
C ASP A 259 -40.73 10.28 -21.08
N SER A 260 -39.79 10.36 -22.02
CA SER A 260 -38.40 10.79 -21.78
C SER A 260 -38.26 12.26 -21.38
N THR A 261 -39.33 13.06 -21.50
CA THR A 261 -39.36 14.44 -21.01
C THR A 261 -39.70 14.54 -19.52
N ALA A 262 -40.19 13.45 -18.92
CA ALA A 262 -40.56 13.42 -17.52
C ALA A 262 -39.37 13.77 -16.61
N THR A 263 -39.61 14.65 -15.63
CA THR A 263 -38.55 15.13 -14.72
C THR A 263 -37.94 13.99 -13.90
N ILE A 264 -38.74 13.00 -13.52
CA ILE A 264 -38.27 11.84 -12.74
C ILE A 264 -37.33 10.96 -13.57
N PHE A 265 -37.68 10.66 -14.82
CA PHE A 265 -36.83 9.91 -15.75
C PHE A 265 -35.49 10.63 -15.96
N ASN A 266 -35.52 11.93 -16.27
CA ASN A 266 -34.31 12.71 -16.51
C ASN A 266 -33.38 12.74 -15.29
N LYS A 267 -33.92 12.87 -14.07
CA LYS A 267 -33.13 12.80 -12.84
C LYS A 267 -32.54 11.42 -12.61
N TRP A 268 -33.35 10.37 -12.76
CA TRP A 268 -32.91 8.98 -12.58
C TRP A 268 -31.80 8.61 -13.57
N TYR A 269 -32.02 8.89 -14.86
CA TYR A 269 -31.11 8.52 -15.94
C TYR A 269 -29.80 9.32 -15.89
N SER A 270 -29.85 10.63 -15.61
CA SER A 270 -28.64 11.44 -15.44
C SER A 270 -27.80 10.99 -14.25
N GLN A 271 -28.43 10.62 -13.12
CA GLN A 271 -27.74 10.10 -11.95
C GLN A 271 -27.06 8.76 -12.24
N LEU A 272 -27.75 7.86 -12.93
CA LEU A 272 -27.20 6.58 -13.38
C LEU A 272 -25.97 6.81 -14.29
N LEU A 273 -26.11 7.62 -15.34
CA LEU A 273 -25.02 7.90 -16.28
C LEU A 273 -23.81 8.51 -15.57
N GLN A 274 -24.03 9.40 -14.60
CA GLN A 274 -22.96 9.99 -13.81
C GLN A 274 -22.18 8.91 -13.03
N LEU A 275 -22.88 8.00 -12.35
CA LEU A 275 -22.26 6.90 -11.60
C LEU A 275 -21.49 5.94 -12.51
N LEU A 276 -22.02 5.60 -13.69
CA LEU A 276 -21.33 4.77 -14.67
C LEU A 276 -20.04 5.44 -15.17
N ARG A 277 -20.08 6.75 -15.43
CA ARG A 277 -18.89 7.54 -15.81
C ARG A 277 -17.87 7.62 -14.68
N PHE A 278 -18.29 7.74 -13.42
CA PHE A 278 -17.38 7.67 -12.28
C PHE A 278 -16.73 6.31 -12.18
N PHE A 279 -17.50 5.23 -12.29
CA PHE A 279 -16.95 3.88 -12.23
C PHE A 279 -15.89 3.65 -13.33
N TYR A 280 -16.15 4.12 -14.55
CA TYR A 280 -15.18 4.08 -15.67
C TYR A 280 -13.89 4.85 -15.37
N LYS A 281 -14.01 6.07 -14.83
CA LYS A 281 -12.84 6.87 -14.44
C LYS A 281 -12.03 6.19 -13.32
N ILE A 282 -12.72 5.59 -12.33
CA ILE A 282 -12.08 4.86 -11.23
C ILE A 282 -11.34 3.63 -11.76
N GLU A 283 -11.94 2.84 -12.66
CA GLU A 283 -11.29 1.67 -13.27
C GLU A 283 -9.99 2.08 -14.01
N ASN A 284 -10.02 3.21 -14.72
CA ASN A 284 -8.82 3.74 -15.38
C ASN A 284 -7.74 4.20 -14.40
N ILE A 285 -8.13 4.76 -13.25
CA ILE A 285 -7.19 5.08 -12.17
C ILE A 285 -6.61 3.78 -11.61
N GLU A 286 -7.43 2.77 -11.33
CA GLU A 286 -6.99 1.47 -10.83
C GLU A 286 -5.99 0.80 -11.77
N LYS A 287 -6.27 0.76 -13.08
CA LYS A 287 -5.33 0.27 -14.11
C LYS A 287 -4.00 1.02 -14.08
N ASN A 288 -4.02 2.34 -13.86
CA ASN A 288 -2.79 3.10 -13.74
C ASN A 288 -1.99 2.72 -12.48
N VAL A 289 -2.66 2.55 -11.34
CA VAL A 289 -2.02 2.12 -10.09
C VAL A 289 -1.42 0.72 -10.23
N GLU A 290 -2.14 -0.23 -10.84
CA GLU A 290 -1.61 -1.57 -11.15
C GLU A 290 -0.38 -1.52 -12.07
N ARG A 291 -0.38 -0.62 -13.07
CA ARG A 291 0.80 -0.37 -13.92
C ARG A 291 2.00 0.12 -13.11
N LEU A 292 1.79 0.96 -12.10
CA LEU A 292 2.86 1.43 -11.20
C LEU A 292 3.35 0.30 -10.28
N ARG A 293 2.45 -0.55 -9.76
CA ARG A 293 2.82 -1.76 -9.00
C ARG A 293 3.66 -2.73 -9.85
N GLY A 294 3.39 -2.77 -11.16
CA GLY A 294 4.16 -3.50 -12.16
C GLY A 294 5.63 -3.09 -12.28
N TYR A 295 6.11 -2.05 -11.59
CA TYR A 295 7.55 -1.81 -11.49
C TYR A 295 8.27 -2.85 -10.62
N TYR A 296 7.63 -3.36 -9.57
CA TYR A 296 8.26 -4.18 -8.54
C TYR A 296 7.49 -5.45 -8.15
N SER A 297 6.27 -5.63 -8.66
CA SER A 297 5.39 -6.72 -8.26
C SER A 297 4.53 -7.23 -9.42
N GLY A 298 4.02 -8.46 -9.28
CA GLY A 298 3.20 -9.12 -10.29
C GLY A 298 4.00 -9.98 -11.27
N LYS A 299 3.27 -10.76 -12.10
CA LYS A 299 3.86 -11.71 -13.05
C LYS A 299 4.63 -11.01 -14.19
N GLU A 300 4.16 -9.85 -14.60
CA GLU A 300 4.71 -9.05 -15.71
C GLU A 300 5.50 -7.83 -15.20
N LYS A 301 6.05 -7.93 -13.98
CA LYS A 301 6.83 -6.83 -13.42
C LYS A 301 8.03 -6.49 -14.30
N LYS A 302 8.38 -5.21 -14.33
CA LYS A 302 9.50 -4.70 -15.14
C LYS A 302 10.87 -5.04 -14.56
N TYR A 303 10.97 -5.04 -13.24
CA TYR A 303 12.23 -5.24 -12.52
C TYR A 303 12.07 -6.35 -11.48
N ASN A 304 13.13 -7.10 -11.24
CA ASN A 304 13.19 -7.84 -9.97
C ASN A 304 13.37 -6.85 -8.81
N TYR A 305 13.13 -7.31 -7.59
CA TYR A 305 13.08 -6.39 -6.46
C TYR A 305 14.43 -5.68 -6.16
N LEU A 306 15.57 -6.31 -6.42
CA LEU A 306 16.89 -5.66 -6.27
C LEU A 306 17.08 -4.52 -7.28
N GLU A 307 16.74 -4.77 -8.55
CA GLU A 307 16.77 -3.73 -9.61
C GLU A 307 15.80 -2.58 -9.30
N PHE A 308 14.65 -2.88 -8.70
CA PHE A 308 13.72 -1.84 -8.26
C PHE A 308 14.32 -0.95 -7.17
N ILE A 309 14.98 -1.53 -6.15
CA ILE A 309 15.69 -0.77 -5.11
C ILE A 309 16.72 0.16 -5.78
N GLU A 310 17.58 -0.38 -6.63
CA GLU A 310 18.63 0.37 -7.33
C GLU A 310 18.07 1.55 -8.12
N LYS A 311 17.07 1.29 -8.98
CA LYS A 311 16.46 2.33 -9.81
C LYS A 311 15.79 3.42 -9.00
N VAL A 312 15.08 3.07 -7.93
CA VAL A 312 14.45 4.06 -7.04
C VAL A 312 15.49 4.89 -6.31
N SER A 313 16.55 4.25 -5.81
CA SER A 313 17.61 4.88 -5.03
C SER A 313 18.34 5.97 -5.80
N PHE A 314 18.68 5.67 -7.06
CA PHE A 314 19.41 6.61 -7.93
C PHE A 314 18.48 7.43 -8.84
N ASN A 315 17.16 7.27 -8.68
CA ASN A 315 16.12 7.82 -9.56
C ASN A 315 16.47 7.61 -11.05
N GLU A 316 16.95 6.42 -11.40
CA GLU A 316 17.24 6.08 -12.79
C GLU A 316 15.97 6.16 -13.64
N ASP A 317 16.11 6.61 -14.89
CA ASP A 317 15.00 6.79 -15.83
C ASP A 317 13.86 7.67 -15.26
N ASP A 318 14.17 8.53 -14.30
CA ASP A 318 13.22 9.36 -13.55
C ASP A 318 12.08 8.56 -12.90
N ILE A 319 12.32 7.30 -12.51
CA ILE A 319 11.28 6.40 -12.01
C ILE A 319 10.48 7.00 -10.85
N VAL A 320 11.15 7.63 -9.87
CA VAL A 320 10.49 8.20 -8.68
C VAL A 320 9.65 9.40 -9.08
N THR A 321 10.19 10.26 -9.95
CA THR A 321 9.47 11.42 -10.49
C THR A 321 8.26 11.00 -11.30
N ASN A 322 8.39 9.97 -12.14
CA ASN A 322 7.33 9.43 -12.98
C ASN A 322 6.21 8.81 -12.12
N ILE A 323 6.55 7.98 -11.13
CA ILE A 323 5.59 7.41 -10.18
C ILE A 323 4.85 8.54 -9.45
N ARG A 324 5.58 9.53 -8.91
CA ARG A 324 4.98 10.66 -8.19
C ARG A 324 4.00 11.44 -9.08
N ASN A 325 4.39 11.78 -10.30
CA ASN A 325 3.57 12.57 -11.22
C ASN A 325 2.29 11.80 -11.63
N GLU A 326 2.41 10.51 -11.89
CA GLU A 326 1.28 9.64 -12.22
C GLU A 326 0.31 9.47 -11.05
N LEU A 327 0.83 9.31 -9.82
CA LEU A 327 0.01 9.26 -8.61
C LEU A 327 -0.69 10.59 -8.35
N LEU A 328 -0.01 11.73 -8.50
CA LEU A 328 -0.63 13.05 -8.34
C LEU A 328 -1.76 13.29 -9.35
N LYS A 329 -1.53 12.94 -10.61
CA LYS A 329 -2.56 13.04 -11.66
C LYS A 329 -3.77 12.15 -11.35
N SER A 330 -3.52 10.94 -10.88
CA SER A 330 -4.58 9.99 -10.50
C SER A 330 -5.33 10.46 -9.25
N ARG A 331 -4.61 11.01 -8.27
CA ARG A 331 -5.16 11.56 -7.03
C ARG A 331 -6.11 12.72 -7.30
N ASN A 332 -5.73 13.67 -8.16
CA ASN A 332 -6.58 14.81 -8.47
C ASN A 332 -7.93 14.37 -9.07
N LYS A 333 -7.89 13.43 -10.02
CA LYS A 333 -9.12 12.83 -10.60
C LYS A 333 -9.96 12.11 -9.55
N LEU A 334 -9.32 11.38 -8.62
CA LEU A 334 -10.01 10.67 -7.56
C LEU A 334 -10.66 11.62 -6.56
N ILE A 335 -10.00 12.74 -6.23
CA ILE A 335 -10.55 13.81 -5.37
C ILE A 335 -11.82 14.39 -6.00
N GLU A 336 -11.77 14.78 -7.27
CA GLU A 336 -12.94 15.31 -8.00
C GLU A 336 -14.13 14.34 -7.95
N ILE A 337 -13.89 13.04 -8.17
CA ILE A 337 -14.93 12.01 -8.10
C ILE A 337 -15.46 11.87 -6.68
N ASN A 338 -14.58 11.86 -5.68
CA ASN A 338 -14.96 11.69 -4.28
C ASN A 338 -15.79 12.87 -3.75
N GLU A 339 -15.43 14.10 -4.13
CA GLU A 339 -16.20 15.30 -3.79
C GLU A 339 -17.64 15.20 -4.31
N LEU A 340 -17.81 14.90 -5.60
CA LEU A 340 -19.12 14.72 -6.21
C LEU A 340 -19.90 13.52 -5.62
N LEU A 341 -19.21 12.43 -5.27
CA LEU A 341 -19.84 11.27 -4.62
C LEU A 341 -20.28 11.53 -3.18
N ASN A 342 -19.72 12.53 -2.49
CA ASN A 342 -20.13 12.90 -1.14
C ASN A 342 -21.40 13.74 -1.12
N GLU A 343 -21.74 14.38 -2.24
CA GLU A 343 -23.03 15.05 -2.42
C GLU A 343 -24.18 14.04 -2.61
N ILE A 344 -23.85 12.81 -3.02
CA ILE A 344 -24.81 11.75 -3.30
C ILE A 344 -25.12 10.94 -2.03
N ASN A 345 -26.38 10.97 -1.60
CA ASN A 345 -26.89 10.21 -0.47
C ASN A 345 -27.55 8.89 -0.91
N GLU A 346 -27.12 7.77 -0.33
CA GLU A 346 -27.68 6.43 -0.61
C GLU A 346 -29.21 6.36 -0.46
N LYS A 347 -29.78 6.99 0.58
CA LYS A 347 -31.24 7.01 0.79
C LYS A 347 -31.95 7.75 -0.34
N GLN A 348 -31.37 8.83 -0.83
CA GLN A 348 -31.93 9.60 -1.95
C GLN A 348 -31.87 8.81 -3.25
N ILE A 349 -30.78 8.07 -3.52
CA ILE A 349 -30.72 7.17 -4.69
C ILE A 349 -31.79 6.08 -4.60
N LYS A 350 -31.96 5.45 -3.42
CA LYS A 350 -32.99 4.43 -3.22
C LYS A 350 -34.39 4.97 -3.49
N LEU A 351 -34.70 6.16 -2.96
CA LEU A 351 -35.99 6.82 -3.21
C LEU A 351 -36.16 7.18 -4.69
N LEU A 352 -35.14 7.77 -5.32
CA LEU A 352 -35.16 8.11 -6.74
C LEU A 352 -35.42 6.87 -7.61
N ASN A 353 -34.77 5.75 -7.30
CA ASN A 353 -34.97 4.51 -8.04
C ASN A 353 -36.39 3.94 -7.82
N LEU A 354 -36.91 3.95 -6.59
CA LEU A 354 -38.28 3.52 -6.30
C LEU A 354 -39.34 4.40 -6.96
N ASP A 355 -39.15 5.72 -6.92
CA ASP A 355 -40.06 6.69 -7.54
C ASP A 355 -40.06 6.52 -9.07
N TYR A 356 -38.90 6.25 -9.67
CA TYR A 356 -38.82 5.90 -11.08
C TYR A 356 -39.49 4.56 -11.40
N GLU A 357 -39.30 3.52 -10.58
CA GLU A 357 -39.97 2.23 -10.78
C GLU A 357 -41.50 2.35 -10.69
N ARG A 358 -42.02 3.17 -9.77
CA ARG A 358 -43.46 3.47 -9.71
C ARG A 358 -43.94 4.20 -10.96
N PHE A 359 -43.21 5.24 -11.37
CA PHE A 359 -43.51 5.97 -12.58
C PHE A 359 -43.49 5.06 -13.82
N PHE A 360 -42.54 4.13 -13.91
CA PHE A 360 -42.48 3.12 -14.95
C PHE A 360 -43.74 2.25 -14.94
N ILE A 361 -44.12 1.66 -13.80
CA ILE A 361 -45.30 0.79 -13.68
C ILE A 361 -46.60 1.53 -14.04
N GLU A 362 -46.74 2.80 -13.66
CA GLU A 362 -47.94 3.59 -13.93
C GLU A 362 -48.07 4.01 -15.40
N ASN A 363 -46.98 4.00 -16.16
CA ASN A 363 -46.92 4.52 -17.54
C ASN A 363 -46.47 3.48 -18.58
N SER A 364 -46.25 2.22 -18.19
CA SER A 364 -45.91 1.08 -19.07
C SER A 364 -47.14 0.24 -19.38
#